data_AF-A0A226N153-F1
#
_entry.id   AF-A0A226N153-F1
#
_cell.length_a   1.000
_cell.length_b   1.000
_cell.length_c   1.000
_cell.angle_alpha   90.00
_cell.angle_beta   90.00
_cell.angle_gamma   90.00
#
_symmetry.space_group_name_H-M   'P 1'
#
loop_
_entity.id
_entity.type
_entity.pdbx_description
1 polymer ?
#
loop_
_entity_poly.entity_id
_entity_poly.type
_entity_poly.pdbx_seq_one_letter_code
_entity_poly.pdbx_strand_id
1 'polypeptide(L)' 'DLEKNNITRITKMDFSGLKNLRVLHLEENQISVIERGAFQDLKQLERL' A
#
# COMPACT_ATOMS: atom_id res chain seq x y z
N ASP A 1 5.68 -3.26 7.88
CA ASP A 1 5.18 -2.06 8.57
C ASP A 1 5.53 -0.80 7.82
N LEU A 2 4.51 -0.04 7.45
CA LEU A 2 4.62 1.35 7.00
C LEU A 2 3.73 2.27 7.84
N GLU A 3 3.20 1.77 8.96
CA GLU A 3 2.44 2.53 9.94
C GLU A 3 3.24 3.72 10.50
N LYS A 4 2.55 4.79 10.89
CA LYS A 4 3.14 5.98 11.53
C LYS A 4 4.23 6.68 10.70
N ASN A 5 4.03 6.76 9.39
CA ASN A 5 4.91 7.50 8.49
C ASN A 5 4.20 8.74 7.92
N ASN A 6 4.95 9.52 7.14
CA ASN A 6 4.44 10.68 6.43
C ASN A 6 4.08 10.34 4.97
N ILE A 7 3.56 9.14 4.71
CA ILE A 7 3.15 8.76 3.36
C ILE A 7 1.91 9.58 3.02
N THR A 8 2.02 10.40 1.97
CA THR A 8 0.93 11.26 1.50
C THR A 8 0.30 10.76 0.21
N ARG A 9 1.03 9.95 -0.55
CA ARG A 9 0.62 9.45 -1.86
C ARG A 9 1.06 8.00 -2.01
N ILE A 10 0.17 7.15 -2.52
CA ILE A 10 0.48 5.78 -2.92
C ILE A 10 0.34 5.67 -4.43
N THR A 11 1.38 5.20 -5.09
CA THR A 11 1.45 5.01 -6.54
C THR A 11 1.32 3.54 -6.92
N LYS A 12 1.03 3.26 -8.20
CA LYS A 12 1.06 1.89 -8.75
C LYS A 12 2.43 1.20 -8.65
N MET A 13 3.49 1.97 -8.43
CA MET A 13 4.85 1.45 -8.36
C MET A 13 5.28 1.06 -6.94
N ASP A 14 4.68 1.67 -5.91
CA ASP A 14 5.11 1.50 -4.52
C ASP A 14 5.01 0.05 -4.04
N PHE A 15 3.99 -0.66 -4.53
CA PHE A 15 3.75 -2.07 -4.22
C PHE A 15 3.79 -2.99 -5.44
N SER A 16 4.39 -2.50 -6.54
CA SER A 16 4.52 -3.27 -7.78
C SER A 16 5.32 -4.55 -7.54
N GLY A 17 4.82 -5.67 -8.04
CA GLY A 17 5.48 -6.97 -7.91
C GLY A 17 5.40 -7.64 -6.54
N LEU A 18 4.81 -7.02 -5.51
CA LEU A 18 4.64 -7.60 -4.16
C LEU A 18 3.46 -8.61 -4.11
N LYS A 19 3.50 -9.61 -4.99
CA LYS A 19 2.40 -10.58 -5.21
C LYS A 19 2.05 -11.42 -3.99
N ASN A 20 3.02 -11.65 -3.13
CA ASN A 20 2.89 -12.51 -1.95
C ASN A 20 2.70 -11.72 -0.65
N LEU A 21 2.53 -10.39 -0.72
CA LEU A 21 2.28 -9.58 0.47
C LEU A 21 0.88 -9.90 1.01
N ARG A 22 0.82 -10.34 2.27
CA ARG A 22 -0.44 -10.72 2.94
C ARG A 22 -0.99 -9.64 3.87
N VAL A 23 -0.08 -8.89 4.49
CA VAL A 23 -0.42 -7.86 5.45
C VAL A 23 0.35 -6.60 5.09
N LEU A 24 -0.38 -5.51 4.92
CA LEU A 24 0.15 -4.18 4.73
C LEU A 24 -0.45 -3.30 5.82
N HIS A 25 0.36 -2.59 6.58
CA HIS A 25 -0.13 -1.63 7.58
C HIS A 25 0.21 -0.22 7.09
N LEU A 26 -0.82 0.58 6.86
CA LEU A 26 -0.72 1.98 6.44
C LEU A 26 -1.41 2.94 7.42
N GLU A 27 -1.84 2.42 8.55
CA GLU A 27 -2.38 3.15 9.69
C GLU A 27 -1.48 4.34 10.08
N GLU A 28 -2.10 5.43 10.56
CA GLU A 28 -1.38 6.61 11.04
C GLU A 28 -0.45 7.26 9.98
N ASN A 29 -0.78 7.14 8.69
CA ASN A 29 -0.21 7.95 7.61
C ASN A 29 -1.14 9.09 7.19
N GLN A 30 -0.65 10.01 6.36
CA GLN A 30 -1.39 11.17 5.84
C GLN A 30 -1.79 10.97 4.36
N ILE A 31 -2.20 9.76 4.00
CA ILE A 31 -2.46 9.38 2.61
C ILE A 31 -3.67 10.17 2.09
N SER A 32 -3.41 11.07 1.14
CA SER A 32 -4.42 11.91 0.49
C SER A 32 -4.70 11.49 -0.94
N VAL A 33 -3.76 10.76 -1.57
CA VAL A 33 -3.86 10.29 -2.94
C VAL A 33 -3.49 8.81 -3.02
N ILE A 34 -4.39 8.01 -3.59
CA ILE A 34 -4.11 6.62 -3.96
C ILE A 34 -4.32 6.52 -5.46
N GLU A 35 -3.25 6.21 -6.19
CA GLU A 35 -3.32 6.04 -7.64
C GLU A 35 -4.13 4.80 -8.00
N ARG A 36 -4.91 4.87 -9.08
CA ARG A 36 -5.68 3.72 -9.55
C ARG A 36 -4.71 2.58 -9.91
N GLY A 37 -4.90 1.43 -9.27
CA GLY A 37 -4.02 0.28 -9.45
C GLY A 37 -2.84 0.22 -8.47
N ALA A 38 -2.74 1.13 -7.50
CA ALA A 38 -1.77 1.09 -6.39
C ALA A 38 -1.57 -0.30 -5.77
N PHE A 39 -2.67 -1.06 -5.62
CA PHE A 39 -2.68 -2.38 -4.98
C PHE A 39 -2.94 -3.53 -5.96
N GLN A 40 -2.88 -3.27 -7.28
CA GLN A 40 -3.31 -4.25 -8.29
C GLN A 40 -2.53 -5.58 -8.24
N ASP A 41 -1.26 -5.50 -7.84
CA ASP A 41 -0.34 -6.64 -7.79
C ASP A 41 -0.40 -7.39 -6.45
N LEU A 42 -1.06 -6.84 -5.43
CA LEU A 42 -1.18 -7.45 -4.10
C LEU A 42 -2.23 -8.57 -4.06
N LYS A 43 -2.02 -9.61 -4.87
CA LYS A 43 -2.98 -10.71 -5.08
C LYS A 43 -3.24 -11.59 -3.87
N GLN A 44 -2.35 -11.56 -2.88
CA GLN A 44 -2.45 -12.36 -1.65
C GLN A 44 -2.75 -11.48 -0.43
N LEU A 45 -3.15 -10.22 -0.62
CA LEU A 45 -3.42 -9.32 0.49
C LEU A 45 -4.68 -9.77 1.24
N GLU A 46 -4.50 -10.06 2.52
CA GLU A 46 -5.56 -10.44 3.44
C GLU A 46 -5.95 -9.27 4.34
N ARG A 47 -5.00 -8.38 4.66
CA ARG A 47 -5.17 -7.25 5.59
C ARG A 47 -4.43 -6.01 5.09
N LEU A 48 -5.13 -4.86 5.14
CA LEU A 48 -4.67 -3.53 4.76
C LEU A 48 -4.79 -2.58 5.96
#